data_AF-A0A6A8MG84-F1
#
_entry.id   AF-A0A6A8MG84-F1
#
_cell.length_a   1.000
_cell.length_b   1.000
_cell.length_c   1.000
_cell.angle_alpha   90.00
_cell.angle_beta   90.00
_cell.angle_gamma   90.00
#
_symmetry.space_group_name_H-M   'P 1'
#
loop_
_entity.id
_entity.type
_entity.pdbx_description
1 polymer ?
#
loop_
_entity_poly.entity_id
_entity_poly.type
_entity_poly.pdbx_seq_one_letter_code
_entity_poly.pdbx_strand_id
1 'polypeptide(L)'
;MKKWYEKYRKQGRYLLLGILALVTLAAPWSKKAELGDLLVIPWLLILFEEANYYLAKKYRPLAAILLACLLDFLAAALYLAYNFWISGIR
;
A
#
# COMPACT_ATOMS: atom_id res chain seq x y z
N MET A 1 15.59 0.58 26.29
CA MET A 1 14.28 -0.04 25.94
C MET A 1 13.50 0.70 24.84
N LYS A 2 13.40 2.05 24.84
CA LYS A 2 12.68 2.81 23.78
C LYS A 2 13.06 2.44 22.33
N LYS A 3 14.37 2.32 22.03
CA LYS A 3 14.86 1.98 20.68
C LYS A 3 14.48 0.56 20.21
N TRP A 4 14.31 -0.39 21.13
CA TRP A 4 13.89 -1.76 20.80
C TRP A 4 12.42 -1.74 20.40
N TYR A 5 11.56 -1.15 21.24
CA TYR A 5 10.12 -1.02 20.96
C TYR A 5 9.82 -0.29 19.64
N GLU A 6 10.53 0.80 19.34
CA GLU A 6 10.41 1.51 18.06
C GLU A 6 10.84 0.67 16.85
N LYS A 7 11.88 -0.18 16.99
CA LYS A 7 12.36 -1.06 15.91
C LYS A 7 11.35 -2.17 15.60
N TYR A 8 10.83 -2.85 16.62
CA TYR A 8 9.84 -3.92 16.43
C TYR A 8 8.48 -3.37 16.02
N ARG A 9 8.09 -2.17 16.49
CA ARG A 9 6.88 -1.49 16.01
C ARG A 9 6.94 -1.19 14.51
N LYS A 10 8.09 -0.74 14.00
CA LYS A 10 8.29 -0.54 12.55
C LYS A 10 8.24 -1.86 11.79
N GLN A 11 8.92 -2.90 12.26
CA GLN A 11 8.87 -4.22 11.63
C GLN A 11 7.45 -4.78 11.59
N GLY A 12 6.68 -4.65 12.68
CA GLY A 12 5.28 -5.05 12.73
C GLY A 12 4.40 -4.30 11.72
N ARG A 13 4.61 -2.98 11.55
CA ARG A 13 3.89 -2.19 10.52
C ARG A 13 4.21 -2.66 9.10
N TYR A 14 5.48 -2.91 8.76
CA TYR A 14 5.84 -3.43 7.43
C TYR A 14 5.31 -4.85 7.19
N LEU A 15 5.31 -5.69 8.23
CA LEU A 15 4.76 -7.04 8.13
C LEU A 15 3.24 -6.99 7.88
N LEU A 16 2.53 -6.12 8.60
CA LEU A 16 1.10 -5.85 8.38
C LEU A 16 0.84 -5.32 6.96
N LEU A 17 1.63 -4.36 6.47
CA LEU A 17 1.54 -3.84 5.10
C LEU A 17 1.73 -4.94 4.05
N GLY A 18 2.68 -5.84 4.26
CA GLY A 18 2.93 -6.97 3.36
C GLY A 18 1.79 -7.98 3.37
N ILE A 19 1.25 -8.31 4.55
CA ILE A 19 0.07 -9.17 4.68
C ILE A 19 -1.14 -8.53 4.01
N LEU A 20 -1.36 -7.23 4.23
CA LEU A 20 -2.46 -6.50 3.62
C LEU A 20 -2.35 -6.57 2.09
N ALA A 21 -1.18 -6.29 1.52
CA ALA A 21 -0.92 -6.35 0.07
C ALA A 21 -1.24 -7.72 -0.53
N LEU A 22 -0.82 -8.81 0.15
CA LEU A 22 -1.10 -10.18 -0.28
C LEU A 22 -2.60 -10.46 -0.29
N VAL A 23 -3.32 -10.02 0.75
CA VAL A 23 -4.78 -10.19 0.82
C VAL A 23 -5.48 -9.38 -0.26
N THR A 24 -5.04 -8.15 -0.55
CA THR A 24 -5.64 -7.30 -1.59
C THR A 24 -5.46 -7.90 -2.99
N LEU A 25 -4.27 -8.43 -3.29
CA LEU A 25 -3.97 -9.06 -4.58
C LEU A 25 -4.62 -10.43 -4.73
N ALA A 26 -4.77 -11.20 -3.65
CA ALA A 26 -5.40 -12.52 -3.70
C ALA A 26 -6.94 -12.46 -3.68
N ALA A 27 -7.52 -11.36 -3.19
CA ALA A 27 -8.97 -11.21 -3.07
C ALA A 27 -9.76 -11.43 -4.38
N PRO A 28 -9.33 -10.91 -5.55
CA PRO A 28 -10.00 -11.14 -6.84
C PRO A 28 -10.08 -12.64 -7.24
N TRP A 29 -9.05 -13.42 -6.92
CA TRP A 29 -9.02 -14.88 -7.16
C TRP A 29 -10.05 -15.62 -6.31
N SER A 30 -10.33 -15.13 -5.10
CA SER A 30 -11.22 -15.78 -4.14
C SER A 30 -12.73 -15.54 -4.37
N LYS A 31 -13.11 -14.90 -5.48
CA LYS A 31 -14.48 -14.39 -5.75
C LYS A 31 -14.97 -13.36 -4.72
N LYS A 32 -14.07 -12.80 -3.91
CA LYS A 32 -14.34 -11.73 -2.94
C LYS A 32 -13.62 -10.44 -3.34
N ALA A 33 -13.77 -10.03 -4.60
CA ALA A 33 -13.10 -8.85 -5.14
C ALA A 33 -13.44 -7.58 -4.34
N GLU A 34 -14.69 -7.44 -3.89
CA GLU A 34 -15.16 -6.33 -3.04
C GLU A 34 -14.35 -6.16 -1.75
N LEU A 35 -13.87 -7.26 -1.16
CA LEU A 35 -13.02 -7.25 0.03
C LEU A 35 -11.61 -6.75 -0.30
N GLY A 36 -11.11 -7.06 -1.51
CA GLY A 36 -9.86 -6.49 -2.02
C GLY A 36 -9.99 -5.00 -2.26
N ASP A 37 -11.06 -4.55 -2.91
CA ASP A 37 -11.32 -3.14 -3.19
C ASP A 37 -11.45 -2.33 -1.87
N LEU A 38 -12.12 -2.89 -0.85
CA LEU A 38 -12.22 -2.28 0.46
C LEU A 38 -10.85 -2.15 1.16
N LEU A 39 -9.98 -3.14 1.00
CA LEU A 39 -8.67 -3.21 1.66
C LEU A 39 -7.58 -2.43 0.90
N VAL A 40 -7.78 -2.11 -0.38
CA VAL A 40 -6.80 -1.36 -1.19
C VAL A 40 -6.66 0.08 -0.71
N ILE A 41 -7.76 0.71 -0.30
CA ILE A 41 -7.77 2.10 0.19
C ILE A 41 -6.93 2.24 1.48
N PRO A 42 -7.17 1.47 2.55
CA PRO A 42 -6.34 1.56 3.75
C PRO A 42 -4.89 1.11 3.47
N TRP A 43 -4.66 0.19 2.54
CA TRP A 43 -3.31 -0.18 2.13
C TRP A 43 -2.56 0.99 1.50
N LEU A 44 -3.19 1.69 0.55
CA LEU A 44 -2.62 2.88 -0.11
C LEU A 44 -2.38 4.02 0.89
N LEU A 45 -3.33 4.28 1.81
CA LEU A 45 -3.15 5.29 2.85
C LEU A 45 -1.92 5.03 3.74
N ILE A 46 -1.70 3.78 4.15
CA ILE A 46 -0.55 3.44 4.97
C ILE A 46 0.75 3.53 4.15
N LEU A 47 0.73 3.12 2.88
CA LEU A 47 1.86 3.30 1.96
C LEU A 47 2.20 4.79 1.77
N PHE A 48 1.20 5.64 1.59
CA PHE A 48 1.34 7.09 1.46
C PHE A 48 2.00 7.72 2.69
N GLU A 49 1.50 7.41 3.89
CA GLU A 49 2.07 7.91 5.15
C GLU A 49 3.53 7.50 5.29
N GLU A 50 3.85 6.25 4.95
CA GLU A 50 5.18 5.71 5.10
C GLU A 50 6.14 6.30 4.06
N ALA A 51 5.69 6.44 2.80
CA ALA A 51 6.43 7.12 1.74
C ALA A 51 6.70 8.59 2.11
N ASN A 52 5.70 9.31 2.63
CA ASN A 52 5.87 10.68 3.11
C ASN A 52 6.87 10.77 4.25
N TYR A 53 6.82 9.86 5.23
CA TYR A 53 7.78 9.83 6.34
C TYR A 53 9.22 9.62 5.84
N TYR A 54 9.43 8.70 4.90
CA TYR A 54 10.76 8.45 4.33
C TYR A 54 11.25 9.60 3.45
N LEU A 55 10.37 10.17 2.62
CA LEU A 55 10.72 11.23 1.69
C LEU A 55 10.92 12.57 2.40
N ALA A 56 10.12 12.90 3.43
CA ALA A 56 10.32 14.09 4.25
C ALA A 56 11.65 14.08 5.01
N LYS A 57 12.22 12.89 5.27
CA LYS A 57 13.52 12.74 5.91
C LYS A 57 14.70 12.96 4.94
N LYS A 58 14.48 12.85 3.62
CA LYS A 58 15.55 12.82 2.61
C LYS A 58 15.45 13.92 1.54
N TYR A 59 14.27 14.49 1.29
CA TYR A 59 14.00 15.46 0.23
C TYR A 59 13.15 16.65 0.72
N ARG A 60 13.07 17.74 -0.08
CA ARG A 60 12.19 18.89 0.20
C ARG A 60 10.72 18.42 0.32
N PRO A 61 9.96 18.92 1.32
CA PRO A 61 8.68 18.34 1.73
C PRO A 61 7.62 18.31 0.61
N LEU A 62 7.59 19.29 -0.30
CA LEU A 62 6.62 19.33 -1.40
C LEU A 62 6.87 18.28 -2.49
N ALA A 63 8.13 18.07 -2.89
CA ALA A 63 8.48 17.07 -3.91
C ALA A 63 8.26 15.64 -3.39
N ALA A 64 8.46 15.43 -2.10
CA ALA A 64 8.17 14.20 -1.38
C ALA A 64 6.67 13.84 -1.45
N ILE A 65 5.80 14.79 -1.11
CA ILE A 65 4.35 14.61 -1.13
C ILE A 65 3.85 14.33 -2.55
N LEU A 66 4.32 15.09 -3.53
CA LEU A 66 3.99 14.87 -4.94
C LEU A 66 4.39 13.47 -5.42
N LEU A 67 5.60 13.02 -5.07
CA LEU A 67 6.07 11.69 -5.43
C LEU A 67 5.26 10.57 -4.75
N ALA A 68 4.92 10.73 -3.47
CA ALA A 68 4.09 9.78 -2.74
C ALA A 68 2.68 9.68 -3.37
N CYS A 69 2.04 10.82 -3.68
CA CYS A 69 0.76 10.82 -4.39
C CYS A 69 0.85 10.13 -5.76
N LEU A 70 1.91 10.39 -6.55
CA LEU A 70 2.10 9.74 -7.84
C LEU A 70 2.25 8.22 -7.72
N LEU A 71 2.95 7.74 -6.70
CA LEU A 71 3.11 6.31 -6.43
C LEU A 71 1.77 5.65 -6.05
N ASP A 72 0.93 6.32 -5.27
CA ASP A 72 -0.40 5.81 -4.94
C ASP A 72 -1.31 5.74 -6.16
N PHE A 73 -1.30 6.78 -7.00
CA PHE A 73 -2.03 6.76 -8.27
C PHE A 73 -1.56 5.63 -9.18
N LEU A 74 -0.25 5.40 -9.27
CA LEU A 74 0.32 4.30 -10.05
C LEU A 74 -0.13 2.94 -9.48
N ALA A 75 -0.09 2.76 -8.16
CA ALA A 75 -0.52 1.54 -7.50
C ALA A 75 -2.02 1.27 -7.71
N ALA A 76 -2.87 2.30 -7.63
CA ALA A 76 -4.29 2.19 -7.93
C ALA A 76 -4.55 1.83 -9.40
N ALA A 77 -3.83 2.44 -10.34
CA ALA A 77 -3.94 2.13 -11.77
C ALA A 77 -3.51 0.68 -12.06
N LEU A 78 -2.41 0.22 -11.47
CA LEU A 78 -1.94 -1.16 -11.57
C LEU A 78 -2.96 -2.15 -10.99
N TYR A 79 -3.59 -1.81 -9.86
CA TYR A 79 -4.62 -2.64 -9.25
C TYR A 79 -5.87 -2.75 -10.11
N LEU A 80 -6.34 -1.63 -10.70
CA LEU A 80 -7.47 -1.64 -11.63
C LEU A 80 -7.16 -2.46 -12.89
N ALA A 81 -5.97 -2.29 -13.48
CA ALA A 81 -5.53 -3.07 -14.64
C ALA A 81 -5.45 -4.56 -14.32
N TYR A 82 -4.95 -4.92 -13.12
CA TYR A 82 -4.92 -6.28 -12.62
C TYR A 82 -6.32 -6.88 -12.47
N ASN A 83 -7.25 -6.15 -11.84
CA ASN A 83 -8.63 -6.59 -11.68
C ASN A 83 -9.33 -6.78 -13.04
N PHE A 84 -9.13 -5.86 -13.98
CA PHE A 84 -9.69 -5.96 -15.34
C PHE A 84 -9.15 -7.19 -16.09
N TRP A 85 -7.85 -7.45 -15.99
CA TRP A 85 -7.22 -8.63 -16.57
C TRP A 85 -7.78 -9.93 -15.98
N ILE A 86 -7.92 -9.99 -14.65
CA ILE A 86 -8.49 -11.16 -13.98
C ILE A 86 -9.96 -11.36 -14.31
N SER A 87 -10.75 -10.29 -14.41
CA SER A 87 -12.16 -10.43 -14.81
C SER A 87 -12.33 -10.88 -16.25
N GLY A 88 -11.40 -10.52 -17.15
CA GLY A 88 -11.43 -10.94 -18.56
C GLY A 88 -10.93 -12.35 -18.83
N ILE A 89 -10.20 -12.97 -17.89
CA ILE A 89 -9.77 -14.38 -17.95
C ILE A 89 -10.85 -15.33 -17.41
N ARG A 90 -11.80 -14.82 -16.61
CA ARG A 90 -12.96 -15.59 -16.11
C ARG A 90 -14.12 -15.60 -17.09
#